data_AF-X1EP46-F1
#
_entry.id   AF-X1EP46-F1
#
_cell.length_a   1.000
_cell.length_b   1.000
_cell.length_c   1.000
_cell.angle_alpha   90.00
_cell.angle_beta   90.00
_cell.angle_gamma   90.00
#
_symmetry.space_group_name_H-M   'P 1'
#
loop_
_entity.id
_entity.type
_entity.pdbx_description
1 polymer ?
#
loop_
_entity_poly.entity_id
_entity_poly.type
_entity_poly.pdbx_seq_one_letter_code
_entity_poly.pdbx_strand_id
1 'polypeptide(L)'
;MGKRVPAGKSITLGILIAGLFFSIFALSKNIFNSLILVAMFGFSFAAPKVYAISVIQNSVPDSIRGRIFSIQMLLASIMVPLSLLLSGWLGERVAPSWILFGCGLLMIVNGIYGYSVKKLREIKGV
;
A
#
# COMPACT_ATOMS: atom_id res chain seq x y z
N MET A 1 27.03 10.60 -4.49
CA MET A 1 25.67 10.32 -3.96
C MET A 1 25.11 9.10 -4.68
N GLY A 2 24.98 7.98 -3.96
CA GLY A 2 24.78 6.64 -4.51
C GLY A 2 23.52 6.49 -5.36
N LYS A 3 23.61 5.66 -6.41
CA LYS A 3 22.55 5.30 -7.34
C LYS A 3 21.22 5.06 -6.62
N ARG A 4 20.35 6.07 -6.58
CA ARG A 4 19.07 6.04 -5.86
C ARG A 4 18.12 5.12 -6.61
N VAL A 5 17.59 4.13 -5.91
CA VAL A 5 16.64 3.16 -6.46
C VAL A 5 15.46 3.96 -7.04
N PRO A 6 15.03 3.69 -8.29
CA PRO A 6 13.89 4.40 -8.87
C PRO A 6 12.68 4.25 -7.96
N ALA A 7 12.11 5.38 -7.52
CA ALA A 7 11.05 5.44 -6.52
C ALA A 7 9.88 4.52 -6.88
N GLY A 8 9.55 4.43 -8.17
CA GLY A 8 8.55 3.50 -8.69
C GLY A 8 8.81 2.04 -8.32
N LYS A 9 10.04 1.53 -8.54
CA LYS A 9 10.37 0.14 -8.21
C LYS A 9 10.33 -0.13 -6.70
N SER A 10 10.74 0.85 -5.89
CA SER A 10 10.72 0.73 -4.42
C SER A 10 9.28 0.71 -3.88
N ILE A 11 8.40 1.56 -4.42
CA ILE A 11 6.96 1.58 -4.09
C ILE A 11 6.32 0.23 -4.43
N THR A 12 6.53 -0.27 -5.65
CA THR A 12 5.92 -1.52 -6.10
C THR A 12 6.41 -2.73 -5.30
N LEU A 13 7.72 -2.80 -5.04
CA LEU A 13 8.31 -3.88 -4.27
C LEU A 13 7.82 -3.86 -2.81
N GLY A 14 7.73 -2.68 -2.19
CA GLY A 14 7.19 -2.55 -0.83
C GLY A 14 5.74 -3.00 -0.73
N ILE A 15 4.89 -2.66 -1.70
CA ILE A 15 3.48 -3.09 -1.74
C ILE A 15 3.36 -4.61 -1.92
N LEU A 16 4.18 -5.21 -2.79
CA LEU A 16 4.22 -6.68 -2.98
C LEU A 16 4.59 -7.40 -1.68
N ILE A 17 5.68 -6.96 -1.05
CA ILE A 17 6.21 -7.56 0.18
C ILE A 17 5.20 -7.37 1.33
N ALA A 18 4.59 -6.19 1.44
CA ALA A 18 3.52 -5.93 2.41
C ALA A 18 2.32 -6.86 2.17
N GLY A 19 1.85 -7.01 0.94
CA GLY A 19 0.75 -7.91 0.60
C GLY A 19 1.04 -9.38 0.94
N LEU A 20 2.28 -9.84 0.72
CA LEU A 20 2.74 -11.17 1.10
C LEU A 20 2.68 -11.38 2.62
N PHE A 21 3.29 -10.50 3.40
CA PHE A 21 3.26 -10.61 4.87
C PHE A 21 1.84 -10.51 5.44
N PHE A 22 1.00 -9.65 4.86
CA PHE A 22 -0.40 -9.52 5.28
C PHE A 22 -1.23 -10.77 4.96
N SER A 23 -1.00 -11.40 3.81
CA SER A 23 -1.66 -12.65 3.43
C SER A 23 -1.24 -13.80 4.36
N ILE A 24 0.05 -13.91 4.70
CA ILE A 24 0.55 -14.93 5.63
C ILE A 24 0.01 -14.67 7.04
N PHE A 25 -0.06 -13.41 7.46
CA PHE A 25 -0.67 -13.01 8.73
C PHE A 25 -2.14 -13.47 8.84
N ALA A 26 -2.91 -13.31 7.77
CA ALA A 26 -4.32 -13.69 7.74
C ALA A 26 -4.57 -15.18 8.03
N LEU A 27 -3.61 -16.04 7.69
CA LEU A 27 -3.65 -17.50 7.89
C LEU A 27 -3.03 -17.94 9.23
N SER A 28 -2.32 -17.04 9.92
CA SER A 28 -1.59 -17.37 11.16
C SER A 28 -2.54 -17.44 12.36
N LYS A 29 -2.51 -18.58 13.06
CA LYS A 29 -3.24 -18.80 14.32
C LYS A 29 -2.40 -18.50 15.57
N ASN A 30 -1.09 -18.33 15.41
CA ASN A 30 -0.15 -18.12 16.52
C ASN A 30 0.10 -16.63 16.77
N ILE A 31 -0.14 -16.16 17.99
CA ILE A 31 -0.03 -14.74 18.36
C ILE A 31 1.38 -14.16 18.12
N PHE A 32 2.43 -14.92 18.44
CA PHE A 32 3.82 -14.50 18.28
C PHE A 32 4.20 -14.35 16.81
N ASN A 33 3.81 -15.32 15.97
CA ASN A 33 4.04 -15.24 14.52
C ASN A 33 3.27 -14.06 13.91
N SER A 34 2.02 -13.87 14.34
CA SER A 34 1.18 -12.78 13.88
C SER A 34 1.76 -11.41 14.23
N LEU A 35 2.37 -11.26 15.42
CA LEU A 35 3.02 -10.01 15.83
C LEU A 35 4.23 -9.67 14.93
N ILE A 36 5.09 -10.67 14.67
CA ILE A 36 6.26 -10.50 13.79
C ILE A 36 5.81 -10.14 12.36
N LEU A 37 4.79 -10.82 11.85
CA LEU A 37 4.27 -10.58 10.49
C LEU A 37 3.65 -9.19 10.35
N VAL A 38 2.89 -8.72 11.34
CA VAL A 38 2.31 -7.36 11.35
C VAL A 38 3.40 -6.30 11.44
N ALA A 39 4.45 -6.53 12.23
CA ALA A 39 5.60 -5.63 12.30
C ALA A 39 6.31 -5.52 10.94
N MET A 40 6.55 -6.65 10.27
CA MET A 40 7.16 -6.69 8.94
C MET A 40 6.27 -6.04 7.87
N PHE A 41 4.95 -6.24 7.96
CA PHE A 41 3.97 -5.54 7.13
C PHE A 41 4.06 -4.02 7.31
N GLY A 42 4.05 -3.52 8.55
CA GLY A 42 4.12 -2.09 8.84
C GLY A 42 5.38 -1.44 8.28
N PHE A 43 6.53 -2.09 8.44
CA PHE A 43 7.80 -1.60 7.87
C PHE A 43 7.76 -1.55 6.33
N SER A 44 7.24 -2.61 5.71
CA SER A 44 7.15 -2.71 4.25
C SER A 44 6.15 -1.72 3.64
N PHE A 45 5.09 -1.38 4.38
CA PHE A 45 4.04 -0.46 3.95
C PHE A 45 4.42 1.02 4.11
N ALA A 46 5.34 1.34 5.04
CA ALA A 46 5.79 2.71 5.29
C ALA A 46 6.57 3.30 4.10
N ALA A 47 7.47 2.51 3.48
CA ALA A 47 8.32 2.99 2.39
C ALA A 47 7.51 3.48 1.16
N PRO A 48 6.55 2.71 0.60
CA PRO A 48 5.70 3.16 -0.50
C PRO A 48 4.97 4.47 -0.24
N LYS A 49 4.47 4.68 0.98
CA LYS A 49 3.79 5.91 1.40
C LYS A 49 4.70 7.13 1.29
N VAL A 50 5.93 7.04 1.81
CA VAL A 50 6.90 8.14 1.78
C VAL A 50 7.26 8.48 0.34
N TYR A 51 7.62 7.47 -0.47
CA TYR A 51 7.99 7.71 -1.87
C TYR A 51 6.83 8.30 -2.68
N ALA A 52 5.58 7.86 -2.46
CA ALA A 52 4.43 8.41 -3.17
C ALA A 52 4.24 9.92 -2.90
N ILE A 53 4.37 10.34 -1.64
CA ILE A 53 4.30 11.75 -1.25
C ILE A 53 5.44 12.54 -1.89
N SER A 54 6.68 12.03 -1.84
CA SER A 54 7.83 12.69 -2.46
C SER A 54 7.71 12.82 -3.98
N VAL A 55 7.14 11.81 -4.66
CA VAL A 55 6.90 11.88 -6.11
C VAL A 55 5.91 12.99 -6.45
N ILE A 56 4.82 13.12 -5.69
CA ILE A 56 3.84 14.20 -5.88
C ILE A 56 4.49 15.56 -5.64
N GLN A 57 5.27 15.70 -4.56
CA GLN A 57 5.95 16.96 -4.24
C GLN A 57 6.88 17.42 -5.38
N ASN A 58 7.69 16.51 -5.93
CA ASN A 58 8.68 16.86 -6.95
C ASN A 58 8.09 16.97 -8.37
N SER A 59 7.00 16.25 -8.67
CA SER A 59 6.43 16.22 -10.03
C SER A 59 5.37 17.29 -10.27
N VAL A 60 4.81 17.87 -9.21
CA VAL A 60 3.67 18.78 -9.28
C VAL A 60 4.12 20.22 -9.02
N PRO A 61 3.77 21.18 -9.90
CA PRO A 61 4.04 22.61 -9.68
C PRO A 61 3.42 23.13 -8.38
N ASP A 62 4.12 24.05 -7.71
CA ASP A 62 3.68 24.61 -6.41
C ASP A 62 2.27 25.21 -6.46
N SER A 63 1.89 25.81 -7.60
CA SER A 63 0.58 26.46 -7.79
C SER A 63 -0.62 25.51 -7.69
N ILE A 64 -0.44 24.23 -7.99
CA ILE A 64 -1.51 23.21 -7.94
C ILE A 64 -1.23 22.10 -6.93
N ARG A 65 -0.04 22.06 -6.31
CA ARG A 65 0.35 21.03 -5.33
C ARG A 65 -0.66 20.90 -4.20
N GLY A 66 -1.12 22.02 -3.64
CA GLY A 66 -2.15 22.04 -2.59
C GLY A 66 -3.45 21.36 -3.02
N ARG A 67 -3.91 21.63 -4.25
CA ARG A 67 -5.13 21.02 -4.81
C ARG A 67 -4.97 19.50 -4.98
N ILE A 68 -3.81 19.04 -5.43
CA ILE A 68 -3.54 17.60 -5.59
C ILE A 68 -3.53 16.88 -4.23
N PHE A 69 -2.89 17.48 -3.22
CA PHE A 69 -2.94 16.92 -1.86
C PHE A 69 -4.35 16.94 -1.26
N SER A 70 -5.16 17.98 -1.51
CA SER A 70 -6.55 18.01 -1.07
C SER A 70 -7.38 16.89 -1.69
N ILE A 71 -7.23 16.63 -3.00
CA ILE A 71 -7.92 15.50 -3.66
C ILE A 71 -7.44 14.17 -3.07
N GLN A 72 -6.14 14.01 -2.84
CA GLN A 72 -5.59 12.80 -2.22
C GLN A 72 -6.15 12.57 -0.82
N MET A 73 -6.22 13.62 0.01
CA MET A 73 -6.80 13.55 1.35
C MET A 73 -8.29 13.24 1.30
N LEU A 74 -9.06 13.88 0.41
CA LEU A 74 -10.48 13.62 0.21
C LEU A 74 -10.72 12.14 -0.12
N LEU A 75 -9.96 11.60 -1.10
CA LEU A 75 -10.05 10.20 -1.48
C LEU A 75 -9.70 9.29 -0.30
N ALA A 76 -8.63 9.57 0.44
CA ALA A 76 -8.26 8.78 1.61
C ALA A 76 -9.38 8.80 2.68
N SER A 77 -9.96 9.97 2.95
CA SER A 77 -11.04 10.15 3.91
C SER A 77 -12.34 9.43 3.52
N ILE A 78 -12.60 9.22 2.23
CA ILE A 78 -13.76 8.45 1.74
C ILE A 78 -13.46 6.95 1.74
N MET A 79 -12.24 6.55 1.37
CA MET A 79 -11.87 5.14 1.28
C MET A 79 -11.83 4.46 2.66
N VAL A 80 -11.44 5.17 3.72
CA VAL A 80 -11.45 4.62 5.10
C VAL A 80 -12.85 4.15 5.52
N PRO A 81 -13.88 5.00 5.63
CA PRO A 81 -15.21 4.56 6.04
C PRO A 81 -15.81 3.55 5.07
N LEU A 82 -15.54 3.67 3.77
CA LEU A 82 -15.98 2.69 2.77
C LEU A 82 -15.38 1.30 3.04
N SER A 83 -14.08 1.24 3.36
CA SER A 83 -13.42 -0.02 3.73
C SER A 83 -13.96 -0.61 5.03
N LEU A 84 -14.28 0.22 6.02
CA LEU A 84 -14.90 -0.24 7.27
C LEU A 84 -16.30 -0.81 7.00
N LEU A 85 -17.12 -0.12 6.21
CA LEU A 85 -18.47 -0.57 5.87
C LEU A 85 -18.44 -1.90 5.13
N LEU A 86 -17.58 -2.01 4.12
CA LEU A 86 -17.41 -3.24 3.36
C LEU A 86 -16.87 -4.37 4.25
N SER A 87 -15.84 -4.11 5.06
CA SER A 87 -15.28 -5.11 5.98
C SER A 87 -16.28 -5.56 7.04
N GLY A 88 -17.11 -4.66 7.56
CA GLY A 88 -18.16 -4.98 8.54
C GLY A 88 -19.23 -5.88 7.93
N TRP A 89 -19.75 -5.51 6.76
CA TRP A 89 -20.75 -6.30 6.05
C TRP A 89 -20.24 -7.69 5.64
N LEU A 90 -18.98 -7.80 5.19
CA LEU A 90 -18.37 -9.11 4.93
C LEU A 90 -18.12 -9.88 6.23
N GLY A 91 -17.80 -9.20 7.34
CA GLY A 91 -17.51 -9.81 8.64
C GLY A 91 -18.69 -10.57 9.24
N GLU A 92 -19.92 -10.19 8.92
CA GLU A 92 -21.12 -10.94 9.33
C GLU A 92 -21.28 -12.28 8.61
N ARG A 93 -20.63 -12.44 7.43
CA ARG A 93 -20.84 -13.59 6.53
C ARG A 93 -19.61 -14.48 6.39
N VAL A 94 -18.42 -13.91 6.61
CA VAL A 94 -17.13 -14.53 6.30
C VAL A 94 -16.20 -14.37 7.50
N ALA A 95 -15.46 -15.43 7.82
CA ALA A 95 -14.49 -15.36 8.91
C ALA A 95 -13.42 -14.28 8.62
N PRO A 96 -12.99 -13.50 9.64
CA PRO A 96 -12.06 -12.38 9.45
C PRO A 96 -10.74 -12.76 8.75
N SER A 97 -10.24 -13.97 8.95
CA SER A 97 -9.05 -14.49 8.26
C SER A 97 -9.18 -14.44 6.74
N TRP A 98 -10.34 -14.78 6.17
CA TRP A 98 -10.54 -14.76 4.73
C TRP A 98 -10.65 -13.33 4.18
N ILE A 99 -11.23 -12.41 4.94
CA ILE A 99 -11.31 -10.99 4.58
C ILE A 99 -9.91 -10.38 4.55
N LEU A 100 -9.10 -10.63 5.59
CA LEU A 100 -7.71 -10.18 5.67
C LEU A 100 -6.86 -10.79 4.55
N PHE A 101 -7.06 -12.07 4.24
CA PHE A 101 -6.36 -12.74 3.15
C PHE A 101 -6.71 -12.10 1.79
N GLY A 102 -7.99 -11.80 1.55
CA GLY A 102 -8.44 -11.08 0.35
C GLY A 102 -7.79 -9.70 0.20
N CYS A 103 -7.70 -8.94 1.30
CA CYS A 103 -6.98 -7.65 1.31
C CYS A 103 -5.49 -7.80 0.97
N GLY A 104 -4.82 -8.82 1.52
CA GLY A 104 -3.44 -9.14 1.18
C GLY A 104 -3.26 -9.50 -0.30
N LEU A 105 -4.19 -10.29 -0.85
CA LEU A 105 -4.20 -10.65 -2.26
C LEU A 105 -4.38 -9.42 -3.16
N LEU A 106 -5.30 -8.52 -2.81
CA LEU A 106 -5.50 -7.25 -3.53
C LEU A 106 -4.25 -6.38 -3.52
N MET A 107 -3.50 -6.34 -2.41
CA MET A 107 -2.22 -5.65 -2.35
C MET A 107 -1.18 -6.29 -3.29
N ILE A 108 -1.10 -7.62 -3.33
CA ILE A 108 -0.21 -8.32 -4.26
C ILE A 108 -0.57 -7.98 -5.70
N VAL A 109 -1.85 -8.03 -6.08
CA VAL A 109 -2.32 -7.67 -7.42
C VAL A 109 -1.97 -6.22 -7.76
N ASN A 110 -2.16 -5.27 -6.84
CA ASN A 110 -1.75 -3.87 -7.03
C ASN A 110 -0.23 -3.74 -7.24
N GLY A 111 0.56 -4.51 -6.50
CA GLY A 111 2.00 -4.61 -6.67
C GLY A 111 2.39 -5.16 -8.06
N ILE A 112 1.79 -6.26 -8.51
CA ILE A 112 2.05 -6.85 -9.84
C ILE A 112 1.65 -5.87 -10.95
N TYR A 113 0.49 -5.23 -10.81
CA TYR A 113 0.00 -4.22 -11.74
C TYR A 113 0.96 -3.02 -11.80
N GLY A 114 1.39 -2.51 -10.65
CA GLY A 114 2.38 -1.44 -10.57
C GLY A 114 3.71 -1.77 -11.25
N TYR A 115 4.13 -3.05 -11.22
CA TYR A 115 5.34 -3.52 -11.92
C TYR A 115 5.15 -3.53 -13.44
N SER A 116 3.94 -3.88 -13.89
CA SER A 116 3.57 -3.99 -15.31
C SER A 116 3.42 -2.62 -15.98
N VAL A 117 3.04 -1.59 -15.21
CA VAL A 117 2.93 -0.22 -15.71
C VAL A 117 4.32 0.42 -15.86
N LYS A 118 4.89 0.36 -17.06
CA LYS A 118 6.19 0.98 -17.41
C LYS A 118 6.30 2.45 -16.97
N LYS A 119 5.19 3.19 -17.01
CA LYS A 119 5.11 4.61 -16.62
C LYS A 119 5.38 4.85 -15.12
N LEU A 120 5.08 3.89 -14.26
CA LEU A 120 5.44 3.91 -12.83
C LEU A 120 6.90 3.48 -12.63
N ARG A 121 7.38 2.52 -13.41
CA ARG A 121 8.76 2.00 -13.36
C ARG A 121 9.84 3.03 -13.68
N GLU A 122 9.50 4.01 -14.51
CA GLU A 122 10.40 5.07 -14.98
C GLU A 122 10.33 6.36 -14.16
N ILE A 123 9.50 6.41 -13.12
CA ILE A 123 9.53 7.53 -12.16
C ILE A 123 10.86 7.46 -11.42
N LYS A 124 11.82 8.26 -11.88
CA LYS A 124 13.12 8.44 -11.24
C LYS A 124 12.88 8.91 -9.82
N GLY A 125 13.38 8.13 -8.86
CA GLY A 125 13.55 8.64 -7.51
C GLY A 125 14.61 9.73 -7.55
N VAL A 126 14.29 10.90 -7.02
CA VAL A 126 15.22 12.02 -6.87
C VAL A 126 16.37 11.63 -5.96
#